data_AF-A0A7M5V6P4-F1
#
_entry.id   AF-A0A7M5V6P4-F1
#
_cell.length_a   1.000
_cell.length_b   1.000
_cell.length_c   1.000
_cell.angle_alpha   90.00
_cell.angle_beta   90.00
_cell.angle_gamma   90.00
#
_symmetry.space_group_name_H-M   'P 1'
#
loop_
_entity.id
_entity.type
_entity.pdbx_description
1 polymer ?
#
loop_
_entity_poly.entity_id
_entity_poly.type
_entity_poly.pdbx_seq_one_letter_code
_entity_poly.pdbx_strand_id
1 'polypeptide(L)'
;MPSMIKGRETIIFERTGQAPSPSKDFHQLIVTEGNVIWRTWRVSLRKEQMGIPPSQNKQSYEDFFYDTVVPNDIKRILGEQVLIYVQCIVHKDWLYRMKDNILIKIFSGLELSDVMSLSQVCRHFRIVCQSNELWRNIYINHCSNMNEDIKQLGNKIGWKKTFFTDKLQLQKKASRMRKSSGKIKSSAVPDERVLTVL
;
A
#
# COMPACT_ATOMS: atom_id res chain seq x y z
N MET A 1 -15.23 12.20 -41.66
CA MET A 1 -14.92 12.60 -40.27
C MET A 1 -15.80 11.76 -39.35
N PRO A 2 -15.29 10.73 -38.67
CA PRO A 2 -16.10 9.90 -37.80
C PRO A 2 -16.47 10.69 -36.54
N SER A 3 -17.77 10.84 -36.31
CA SER A 3 -18.35 11.34 -35.07
C SER A 3 -17.86 10.52 -33.88
N MET A 4 -17.04 11.13 -33.03
CA MET A 4 -16.67 10.55 -31.74
C MET A 4 -17.93 10.42 -30.90
N ILE A 5 -18.38 9.19 -30.74
CA ILE A 5 -19.34 8.79 -29.72
C ILE A 5 -18.74 9.28 -28.40
N LYS A 6 -19.37 10.30 -27.80
CA LYS A 6 -19.02 10.82 -26.48
C LYS A 6 -19.31 9.70 -25.49
N GLY A 7 -18.31 8.85 -25.25
CA GLY A 7 -18.36 7.81 -24.24
C GLY A 7 -18.84 8.45 -22.94
N ARG A 8 -19.83 7.84 -22.30
CA ARG A 8 -20.30 8.31 -20.99
C ARG A 8 -19.07 8.39 -20.08
N GLU A 9 -18.72 9.59 -19.61
CA GLU A 9 -17.65 9.75 -18.62
C GLU A 9 -18.04 8.90 -17.40
N THR A 10 -17.23 7.90 -17.08
CA THR A 10 -17.49 7.00 -15.96
C THR A 10 -17.36 7.80 -14.66
N ILE A 11 -18.44 7.85 -13.88
CA ILE A 11 -18.45 8.49 -12.57
C ILE A 11 -17.83 7.50 -11.57
N ILE A 12 -16.71 7.91 -10.97
CA ILE A 12 -15.97 7.12 -9.98
C ILE A 12 -16.56 7.37 -8.58
N PHE A 13 -16.92 8.63 -8.30
CA PHE A 13 -17.48 9.02 -7.03
C PHE A 13 -18.44 10.20 -7.20
N GLU A 14 -19.54 10.17 -6.46
CA GLU A 14 -20.51 11.25 -6.43
C GLU A 14 -21.00 11.46 -5.00
N ARG A 15 -21.10 12.72 -4.58
CA ARG A 15 -21.68 13.06 -3.29
C ARG A 15 -22.32 14.44 -3.33
N THR A 16 -23.47 14.55 -2.69
CA THR A 16 -24.19 15.82 -2.54
C THR A 16 -24.17 16.29 -1.10
N GLY A 17 -24.34 17.58 -0.89
CA GLY A 17 -24.45 18.16 0.44
C GLY A 17 -25.01 19.58 0.41
N GLN A 18 -25.54 20.03 1.55
CA GLN A 18 -26.00 21.39 1.72
C GLN A 18 -24.97 22.17 2.53
N ALA A 19 -24.65 23.38 2.09
CA ALA A 19 -23.76 24.25 2.84
C ALA A 19 -24.35 24.58 4.21
N PRO A 20 -23.51 24.72 5.25
CA PRO A 20 -23.97 25.19 6.55
C PRO A 20 -24.54 26.61 6.45
N SER A 21 -25.30 27.02 7.46
CA SER A 21 -25.74 28.41 7.60
C SER A 21 -24.54 29.37 7.50
N PRO A 22 -24.68 30.52 6.81
CA PRO A 22 -25.94 31.15 6.41
C PRO A 22 -26.41 30.83 4.97
N SER A 23 -25.56 30.30 4.08
CA SER A 23 -25.89 30.19 2.65
C SER A 23 -26.96 29.12 2.38
N LYS A 24 -26.84 27.92 2.98
CA LYS A 24 -27.73 26.77 2.73
C LYS A 24 -27.84 26.37 1.25
N ASP A 25 -26.88 26.78 0.41
CA ASP A 25 -26.80 26.38 -0.99
C ASP A 25 -26.58 24.87 -1.11
N PHE A 26 -27.07 24.29 -2.21
CA PHE A 26 -26.92 22.87 -2.46
C PHE A 26 -25.73 22.62 -3.38
N HIS A 27 -24.91 21.62 -3.06
CA HIS A 27 -23.70 21.30 -3.77
C HIS A 27 -23.66 19.83 -4.18
N GLN A 28 -23.07 19.56 -5.34
CA GLN A 28 -22.80 18.22 -5.85
C GLN A 28 -21.34 18.14 -6.27
N LEU A 29 -20.66 17.13 -5.75
CA LEU A 29 -19.31 16.74 -6.12
C LEU A 29 -19.39 15.50 -7.00
N ILE A 30 -18.76 15.54 -8.18
CA ILE A 30 -18.62 14.40 -9.08
C ILE A 30 -17.15 14.25 -9.43
N VAL A 31 -16.60 13.06 -9.23
CA VAL A 31 -15.25 12.70 -9.65
C VAL A 31 -15.37 11.70 -10.79
N THR A 32 -14.81 12.07 -11.93
CA THR A 32 -14.73 11.25 -13.15
C THR A 32 -13.28 10.83 -13.38
N GLU A 33 -13.04 9.99 -14.39
CA GLU A 33 -11.68 9.64 -14.81
C GLU A 33 -10.95 10.89 -15.35
N GLY A 34 -10.12 11.50 -14.50
CA GLY A 34 -9.28 12.65 -14.82
C GLY A 34 -9.84 14.04 -14.50
N ASN A 35 -11.10 14.17 -14.06
CA ASN A 35 -11.67 15.46 -13.67
C ASN A 35 -12.45 15.41 -12.35
N VAL A 36 -12.39 16.52 -11.62
CA VAL A 36 -13.23 16.82 -10.46
C VAL A 36 -14.21 17.92 -10.85
N ILE A 37 -15.51 17.67 -10.64
CA ILE A 37 -16.59 18.59 -10.98
C ILE A 37 -17.31 18.98 -9.70
N TRP A 38 -17.34 20.28 -9.41
CA TRP A 38 -18.07 20.88 -8.32
C TRP A 38 -19.23 21.72 -8.86
N ARG A 39 -20.46 21.32 -8.53
CA ARG A 39 -21.68 22.03 -8.92
C ARG A 39 -22.34 22.69 -7.72
N THR A 40 -22.84 23.89 -7.92
CA THR A 40 -23.54 24.66 -6.88
C THR A 40 -24.88 25.16 -7.40
N TRP A 41 -25.95 24.82 -6.68
CA TRP A 41 -27.28 25.39 -6.84
C TRP A 41 -27.49 26.40 -5.72
N ARG A 42 -27.63 27.65 -6.13
CA ARG A 42 -27.88 28.74 -5.21
C ARG A 42 -29.34 28.70 -4.77
N VAL A 43 -29.58 28.52 -3.48
CA VAL A 43 -30.93 28.43 -2.92
C VAL A 43 -31.35 29.84 -2.48
N SER A 44 -32.31 30.43 -3.19
CA SER A 44 -32.75 31.80 -2.96
C SER A 44 -34.27 31.90 -2.98
N LEU A 45 -34.82 32.75 -2.11
CA LEU A 45 -36.25 33.07 -2.09
C LEU A 45 -36.62 34.16 -3.11
N ARG A 46 -35.62 34.78 -3.75
CA ARG A 46 -35.84 35.88 -4.70
C ARG A 46 -36.28 35.31 -6.04
N LYS A 47 -37.44 35.74 -6.54
CA LYS A 47 -38.01 35.29 -7.83
C LYS A 47 -37.07 35.47 -9.01
N GLU A 48 -36.26 36.53 -9.01
CA GLU A 48 -35.24 36.81 -10.04
C GLU A 48 -34.13 35.74 -10.11
N GLN A 49 -33.92 34.99 -9.03
CA GLN A 49 -32.92 33.92 -8.98
C GLN A 49 -33.53 32.53 -9.22
N MET A 50 -34.85 32.45 -9.41
CA MET A 50 -35.53 31.21 -9.74
C MET A 50 -35.25 30.86 -11.20
N GLY A 51 -34.74 29.66 -11.45
CA GLY A 51 -34.42 29.17 -12.79
C GLY A 51 -33.00 29.47 -13.28
N ILE A 52 -32.15 30.11 -12.47
CA ILE A 52 -30.72 30.21 -12.78
C ILE A 52 -30.11 28.79 -12.77
N PRO A 53 -29.40 28.37 -13.82
CA PRO A 53 -28.76 27.05 -13.84
C PRO A 53 -27.65 26.97 -12.78
N PRO A 54 -27.32 25.77 -12.29
CA PRO A 54 -26.23 25.60 -11.35
C PRO A 54 -24.91 26.08 -11.95
N SER A 55 -24.08 26.70 -11.12
CA SER A 55 -22.68 26.93 -11.51
C SER A 55 -21.92 25.61 -11.47
N GLN A 56 -21.01 25.43 -12.42
CA GLN A 56 -20.18 24.24 -12.52
C GLN A 56 -18.72 24.65 -12.66
N ASN A 57 -17.90 24.17 -11.73
CA ASN A 57 -16.45 24.22 -11.82
C ASN A 57 -15.95 22.80 -12.19
N LYS A 58 -15.37 22.63 -13.37
CA LYS A 58 -14.74 21.37 -13.81
C LYS A 58 -13.24 21.59 -13.86
N GLN A 59 -12.50 20.87 -13.04
CA GLN A 59 -11.04 20.92 -12.94
C GLN A 59 -10.45 19.58 -13.36
N SER A 60 -9.30 19.62 -14.02
CA SER A 60 -8.49 18.42 -14.21
C SER A 60 -7.89 17.99 -12.85
N TYR A 61 -7.37 16.77 -12.78
CA TYR A 61 -6.65 16.30 -11.59
C TYR A 61 -5.41 17.15 -11.26
N GLU A 62 -4.73 17.66 -12.29
CA GLU A 62 -3.56 18.53 -12.12
C GLU A 62 -3.97 19.88 -11.56
N ASP A 63 -5.04 20.50 -12.09
CA ASP A 63 -5.55 21.77 -11.58
C ASP A 63 -6.04 21.64 -10.13
N PHE A 64 -6.69 20.53 -9.80
CA PHE A 64 -7.17 20.25 -8.45
C PHE A 64 -6.02 20.13 -7.44
N PHE A 65 -4.82 19.73 -7.87
CA PHE A 65 -3.64 19.66 -7.01
C PHE A 65 -3.16 21.03 -6.55
N TYR A 66 -3.27 22.04 -7.42
CA TYR A 66 -2.85 23.41 -7.13
C TYR A 66 -3.99 24.29 -6.59
N ASP A 67 -5.24 23.85 -6.70
CA ASP A 67 -6.38 24.56 -6.15
C ASP A 67 -6.45 24.44 -4.63
N THR A 68 -6.90 25.51 -3.98
CA THR A 68 -7.21 25.54 -2.55
C THR A 68 -8.69 25.78 -2.29
N VAL A 69 -9.44 26.29 -3.26
CA VAL A 69 -10.84 26.69 -3.08
C VAL A 69 -11.75 25.45 -3.05
N VAL A 70 -11.75 24.64 -4.11
CA VAL A 70 -12.62 23.46 -4.19
C VAL A 70 -12.31 22.46 -3.07
N PRO A 71 -11.05 22.12 -2.75
CA PRO A 71 -10.73 21.27 -1.61
C PRO A 71 -11.27 21.77 -0.27
N ASN A 72 -11.15 23.09 0.00
CA ASN A 72 -11.64 23.69 1.23
C ASN A 72 -13.17 23.66 1.31
N ASP A 73 -13.86 23.90 0.20
CA ASP A 73 -15.32 23.79 0.14
C ASP A 73 -15.81 22.35 0.32
N ILE A 74 -15.13 21.37 -0.29
CA ILE A 74 -15.42 19.95 -0.05
C ILE A 74 -15.27 19.63 1.43
N LYS A 75 -14.16 20.03 2.07
CA LYS A 75 -13.94 19.78 3.50
C LYS A 75 -15.01 20.44 4.37
N ARG A 76 -15.36 21.69 4.07
CA ARG A 76 -16.32 22.47 4.85
C ARG A 76 -17.76 21.95 4.71
N ILE A 77 -18.16 21.52 3.52
CA ILE A 77 -19.56 21.16 3.21
C ILE A 77 -19.80 19.65 3.32
N LEU A 78 -18.90 18.83 2.78
CA LEU A 78 -19.05 17.37 2.73
C LEU A 78 -18.24 16.65 3.83
N GLY A 79 -17.30 17.35 4.45
CA GLY A 79 -16.48 16.85 5.54
C GLY A 79 -15.08 16.41 5.11
N GLU A 80 -14.19 16.31 6.09
CA GLU A 80 -12.78 15.99 5.88
C GLU A 80 -12.55 14.59 5.29
N GLN A 81 -13.36 13.61 5.69
CA GLN A 81 -13.26 12.23 5.15
C GLN A 81 -13.54 12.17 3.66
N VAL A 82 -14.44 13.02 3.16
CA VAL A 82 -14.76 13.12 1.73
C VAL A 82 -13.61 13.73 0.97
N LEU A 83 -13.03 14.81 1.50
CA LEU A 83 -11.86 15.43 0.90
C LEU A 83 -10.70 14.42 0.78
N ILE A 84 -10.41 13.68 1.86
CA ILE A 84 -9.35 12.65 1.86
C ILE A 84 -9.63 11.61 0.77
N TYR A 85 -10.86 11.13 0.66
CA TYR A 85 -11.26 10.15 -0.35
C TYR A 85 -11.10 10.68 -1.78
N VAL A 86 -11.48 11.93 -2.04
CA VAL A 86 -11.33 12.56 -3.36
C VAL A 86 -9.87 12.72 -3.71
N GLN A 87 -9.04 13.18 -2.76
CA GLN A 87 -7.59 13.25 -2.94
C GLN A 87 -6.98 11.87 -3.21
N CYS A 88 -7.47 10.79 -2.58
CA CYS A 88 -7.06 9.41 -2.91
C CYS A 88 -7.27 9.10 -4.39
N ILE A 89 -8.45 9.44 -4.93
CA ILE A 89 -8.79 9.18 -6.32
C ILE A 89 -7.87 10.00 -7.24
N VAL A 90 -7.74 11.30 -6.97
CA VAL A 90 -6.99 12.24 -7.80
C VAL A 90 -5.49 11.91 -7.82
N HIS A 91 -4.89 11.68 -6.65
CA HIS A 91 -3.46 11.39 -6.52
C HIS A 91 -3.10 9.93 -6.82
N LYS A 92 -4.12 9.04 -6.87
CA LYS A 92 -3.95 7.59 -6.98
C LYS A 92 -3.08 6.99 -5.86
N ASP A 93 -3.08 7.60 -4.68
CA ASP A 93 -2.25 7.24 -3.52
C ASP A 93 -3.00 6.37 -2.49
N TRP A 94 -3.94 5.54 -2.95
CA TRP A 94 -4.80 4.68 -2.12
C TRP A 94 -4.02 3.86 -1.11
N LEU A 95 -2.92 3.23 -1.54
CA LEU A 95 -2.10 2.37 -0.70
C LEU A 95 -1.48 3.18 0.46
N TYR A 96 -1.01 4.39 0.21
CA TYR A 96 -0.38 5.22 1.26
C TYR A 96 -1.34 5.61 2.39
N ARG A 97 -2.64 5.73 2.09
CA ARG A 97 -3.67 6.19 3.04
C ARG A 97 -4.40 5.04 3.75
N MET A 98 -4.07 3.79 3.43
CA MET A 98 -4.64 2.63 4.12
C MET A 98 -4.13 2.56 5.56
N LYS A 99 -4.95 1.95 6.43
CA LYS A 99 -4.54 1.67 7.81
C LYS A 99 -3.37 0.67 7.84
N ASP A 100 -2.44 0.87 8.77
CA ASP A 100 -1.24 0.05 8.94
C ASP A 100 -1.55 -1.45 9.04
N ASN A 101 -2.62 -1.84 9.73
CA ASN A 101 -3.00 -3.25 9.87
C ASN A 101 -3.39 -3.92 8.53
N ILE A 102 -3.95 -3.15 7.59
CA ILE A 102 -4.26 -3.63 6.23
C ILE A 102 -2.96 -3.69 5.41
N LEU A 103 -2.12 -2.67 5.52
CA LEU A 103 -0.82 -2.63 4.85
C LEU A 103 0.07 -3.80 5.26
N ILE A 104 0.13 -4.10 6.57
CA ILE A 104 0.88 -5.24 7.09
C ILE A 104 0.41 -6.56 6.47
N LYS A 105 -0.90 -6.75 6.31
CA LYS A 105 -1.45 -7.96 5.67
C LYS A 105 -1.06 -8.04 4.19
N ILE A 106 -1.23 -6.94 3.45
CA ILE A 106 -0.85 -6.88 2.02
C ILE A 106 0.64 -7.15 1.87
N PHE A 107 1.49 -6.45 2.62
CA PHE A 107 2.95 -6.56 2.53
C PHE A 107 3.47 -7.93 2.98
N SER A 108 2.77 -8.61 3.90
CA SER A 108 3.16 -9.95 4.34
C SER A 108 3.00 -11.03 3.26
N GLY A 109 2.22 -10.75 2.21
CA GLY A 109 2.05 -11.61 1.05
C GLY A 109 3.05 -11.36 -0.08
N LEU A 110 3.93 -10.36 0.06
CA LEU A 110 4.93 -10.01 -0.94
C LEU A 110 6.23 -10.77 -0.72
N GLU A 111 7.04 -10.86 -1.78
CA GLU A 111 8.40 -11.38 -1.66
C GLU A 111 9.28 -10.45 -0.82
N LEU A 112 10.30 -11.02 -0.18
CA LEU A 112 11.19 -10.26 0.69
C LEU A 112 11.91 -9.11 -0.05
N SER A 113 12.27 -9.33 -1.33
CA SER A 113 12.83 -8.30 -2.23
C SER A 113 11.89 -7.11 -2.36
N ASP A 114 10.60 -7.36 -2.60
CA ASP A 114 9.59 -6.33 -2.80
C ASP A 114 9.31 -5.56 -1.50
N VAL A 115 9.28 -6.24 -0.35
CA VAL A 115 9.16 -5.58 0.96
C VAL A 115 10.32 -4.61 1.21
N MET A 116 11.54 -4.98 0.79
CA MET A 116 12.70 -4.10 0.89
C MET A 116 12.62 -2.93 -0.08
N SER A 117 12.13 -3.14 -1.30
CA SER A 117 11.88 -2.05 -2.27
C SER A 117 10.80 -1.09 -1.77
N LEU A 118 9.68 -1.60 -1.24
CA LEU A 118 8.59 -0.80 -0.65
C LEU A 118 9.07 0.10 0.48
N SER A 119 10.00 -0.38 1.30
CA SER A 119 10.56 0.41 2.40
C SER A 119 11.32 1.67 1.94
N GLN A 120 11.67 1.75 0.66
CA GLN A 120 12.38 2.88 0.05
C GLN A 120 11.45 3.87 -0.65
N VAL A 121 10.17 3.53 -0.85
CA VAL A 121 9.20 4.37 -1.58
C VAL A 121 8.84 5.62 -0.79
N CYS A 122 8.50 5.48 0.50
CA CYS A 122 8.13 6.61 1.34
C CYS A 122 8.39 6.34 2.83
N ARG A 123 8.39 7.40 3.64
CA ARG A 123 8.63 7.31 5.09
C ARG A 123 7.61 6.43 5.81
N HIS A 124 6.34 6.49 5.42
CA HIS A 124 5.28 5.68 6.04
C HIS A 124 5.50 4.19 5.78
N PHE A 125 5.72 3.79 4.52
CA PHE A 125 6.02 2.40 4.18
C PHE A 125 7.32 1.92 4.83
N ARG A 126 8.33 2.77 4.95
CA ARG A 126 9.55 2.43 5.72
C ARG A 126 9.22 2.01 7.17
N ILE A 127 8.32 2.73 7.84
CA ILE A 127 7.90 2.41 9.21
C ILE A 127 7.12 1.08 9.24
N VAL A 128 6.14 0.91 8.33
CA VAL A 128 5.34 -0.31 8.25
C VAL A 128 6.21 -1.53 7.93
N CYS A 129 7.15 -1.41 7.00
CA CYS A 129 8.13 -2.44 6.62
C CYS A 129 9.14 -2.77 7.75
N GLN A 130 9.27 -1.92 8.77
CA GLN A 130 10.10 -2.15 9.95
C GLN A 130 9.29 -2.69 11.15
N SER A 131 7.96 -2.78 11.04
CA SER A 131 7.10 -3.21 12.12
C SER A 131 7.35 -4.67 12.52
N ASN A 132 7.40 -4.95 13.82
CA ASN A 132 7.58 -6.32 14.31
C ASN A 132 6.43 -7.24 13.88
N GLU A 133 5.22 -6.72 13.75
CA GLU A 133 4.04 -7.47 13.33
C GLU A 133 4.18 -7.96 11.88
N LEU A 134 4.64 -7.10 10.96
CA LEU A 134 4.93 -7.53 9.59
C LEU A 134 5.95 -8.67 9.56
N TRP A 135 7.08 -8.51 10.26
CA TRP A 135 8.13 -9.52 10.28
C TRP A 135 7.69 -10.82 10.94
N ARG A 136 6.76 -10.77 11.91
CA ARG A 136 6.12 -11.97 12.46
C ARG A 136 5.31 -12.70 11.39
N ASN A 137 4.51 -11.98 10.62
CA ASN A 137 3.69 -12.58 9.57
C ASN A 137 4.55 -13.15 8.44
N ILE A 138 5.60 -12.43 8.01
CA ILE A 138 6.59 -12.93 7.04
C ILE A 138 7.25 -14.21 7.55
N TYR A 139 7.63 -14.26 8.84
CA TYR A 139 8.22 -15.45 9.43
C TYR A 139 7.24 -16.64 9.37
N ILE A 140 5.99 -16.45 9.76
CA ILE A 140 4.96 -17.51 9.72
C ILE A 140 4.74 -18.01 8.28
N ASN A 141 4.72 -17.10 7.31
CA ASN A 141 4.49 -17.46 5.91
C ASN A 141 5.67 -18.23 5.28
N HIS A 142 6.91 -17.98 5.72
CA HIS A 142 8.10 -18.61 5.15
C HIS A 142 8.68 -19.77 5.96
N CYS A 143 8.41 -19.84 7.27
CA CYS A 143 8.99 -20.84 8.16
C CYS A 143 7.89 -21.72 8.77
N SER A 144 7.89 -23.01 8.42
CA SER A 144 6.93 -24.00 8.95
C SER A 144 7.14 -24.35 10.43
N ASN A 145 8.30 -23.99 11.01
CA ASN A 145 8.74 -24.47 12.33
C ASN A 145 8.43 -23.45 13.45
N MET A 146 7.17 -23.10 13.66
CA MET A 146 6.80 -22.22 14.76
C MET A 146 6.74 -22.99 16.09
N ASN A 147 7.80 -22.92 16.90
CA ASN A 147 7.79 -23.42 18.28
C ASN A 147 7.68 -22.26 19.30
N GLU A 148 7.31 -22.57 20.55
CA GLU A 148 7.12 -21.59 21.61
C GLU A 148 8.41 -20.83 21.96
N ASP A 149 9.56 -21.50 21.92
CA ASP A 149 10.88 -20.87 22.12
C ASP A 149 11.17 -19.78 21.07
N ILE A 150 10.74 -20.00 19.83
CA ILE A 150 10.95 -19.07 18.71
C ILE A 150 10.01 -17.87 18.85
N LYS A 151 8.78 -18.08 19.34
CA LYS A 151 7.88 -16.97 19.69
C LYS A 151 8.46 -16.11 20.79
N GLN A 152 8.96 -16.73 21.86
CA GLN A 152 9.58 -16.00 22.97
C GLN A 152 10.81 -15.22 22.50
N LEU A 153 11.64 -15.84 21.65
CA LEU A 153 12.79 -15.18 21.04
C LEU A 153 12.34 -13.99 20.16
N GLY A 154 11.39 -14.22 19.25
CA GLY A 154 10.81 -13.19 18.37
C GLY A 154 10.25 -11.99 19.14
N ASN A 155 9.55 -12.25 20.25
CA ASN A 155 9.01 -11.20 21.10
C ASN A 155 10.11 -10.44 21.87
N LYS A 156 11.21 -11.11 22.24
CA LYS A 156 12.31 -10.51 23.01
C LYS A 156 13.30 -9.70 22.17
N ILE A 157 13.71 -10.21 21.01
CA ILE A 157 14.74 -9.57 20.16
C ILE A 157 14.17 -8.89 18.90
N GLY A 158 12.91 -9.15 18.57
CA GLY A 158 12.24 -8.66 17.37
C GLY A 158 12.26 -9.67 16.22
N TRP A 159 11.12 -9.81 15.55
CA TRP A 159 10.91 -10.83 14.52
C TRP A 159 11.82 -10.68 13.30
N LYS A 160 12.18 -9.44 12.94
CA LYS A 160 13.15 -9.18 11.86
C LYS A 160 14.51 -9.82 12.16
N LYS A 161 15.02 -9.63 13.38
CA LYS A 161 16.32 -10.20 13.78
C LYS A 161 16.24 -11.71 13.83
N THR A 162 15.17 -12.26 14.42
CA THR A 162 14.92 -13.71 14.48
C THR A 162 14.94 -14.34 13.09
N PHE A 163 14.25 -13.73 12.11
CA PHE A 163 14.20 -14.21 10.73
C PHE A 163 15.60 -14.29 10.09
N PHE A 164 16.40 -13.22 10.18
CA PHE A 164 17.75 -13.22 9.62
C PHE A 164 18.69 -14.17 10.36
N THR A 165 18.57 -14.31 11.69
CA THR A 165 19.37 -15.27 12.45
C THR A 165 19.07 -16.71 12.07
N ASP A 166 17.80 -17.05 11.85
CA ASP A 166 17.40 -18.41 11.47
C ASP A 166 17.94 -18.78 10.07
N LYS A 167 17.78 -17.88 9.08
CA LYS A 167 18.40 -18.06 7.76
C LYS A 167 19.92 -18.21 7.81
N LEU A 168 20.60 -17.41 8.63
CA LEU A 168 22.05 -17.51 8.82
C LEU A 168 22.46 -18.84 9.47
N GLN A 169 21.68 -19.34 10.44
CA GLN A 169 21.92 -20.64 11.07
C GLN A 169 21.75 -21.79 10.06
N LEU A 170 20.72 -21.74 9.22
CA LEU A 170 20.49 -22.72 8.15
C LEU A 170 21.64 -22.74 7.14
N GLN A 171 22.13 -21.57 6.70
CA GLN A 171 23.28 -21.47 5.81
C GLN A 171 24.55 -22.06 6.43
N LYS A 172 24.83 -21.77 7.71
CA LYS A 172 25.98 -22.33 8.44
C LYS A 172 25.91 -23.86 8.54
N LYS A 173 24.73 -24.42 8.83
CA LYS A 173 24.53 -25.88 8.87
C LYS A 173 24.76 -26.50 7.49
N ALA A 174 24.20 -25.92 6.42
CA ALA A 174 24.41 -26.39 5.05
C ALA A 174 25.90 -26.37 4.62
N SER A 175 26.63 -25.31 4.99
CA SER A 175 28.08 -25.20 4.72
C SER A 175 28.88 -26.29 5.45
N ARG A 176 28.57 -26.57 6.73
CA ARG A 176 29.21 -27.64 7.49
C ARG A 176 28.94 -29.02 6.87
N MET A 177 27.71 -29.27 6.40
CA MET A 177 27.38 -30.52 5.72
C MET A 177 28.19 -30.69 4.42
N ARG A 178 28.28 -29.66 3.58
CA ARG A 178 29.11 -29.70 2.35
C ARG A 178 30.58 -30.01 2.64
N LYS A 179 31.14 -29.43 3.71
CA LYS A 179 32.52 -29.70 4.16
C LYS A 179 32.70 -31.12 4.70
N SER A 180 31.70 -31.67 5.39
CA SER A 180 31.71 -33.06 5.88
C SER A 180 31.64 -34.07 4.73
N SER A 181 30.75 -33.85 3.76
CA SER A 181 30.61 -34.71 2.58
C SER A 181 31.83 -34.68 1.66
N GLY A 182 32.57 -33.57 1.61
CA GLY A 182 33.84 -33.46 0.87
C GLY A 182 34.99 -34.24 1.50
N LYS A 183 35.00 -34.41 2.83
CA LYS A 183 36.04 -35.18 3.56
C LYS A 183 35.90 -36.69 3.39
N ILE A 184 34.68 -37.20 3.17
CA ILE A 184 34.41 -38.64 2.97
C ILE A 184 34.94 -39.13 1.61
N LYS A 185 35.03 -38.25 0.60
CA LYS A 185 35.56 -38.61 -0.73
C LYS A 185 37.10 -38.64 -0.81
N SER A 186 37.81 -38.01 0.13
CA SER A 186 39.29 -37.97 0.12
C SER A 186 39.96 -39.04 0.98
N SER A 187 39.20 -39.88 1.70
CA SER A 187 39.74 -40.96 2.55
C SER A 187 39.50 -42.37 2.01
N ALA A 188 39.06 -42.51 0.75
CA ALA A 188 38.75 -43.79 0.12
C ALA A 188 39.63 -44.08 -1.11
N VAL A 189 40.95 -43.94 -0.96
CA VAL A 189 41.92 -44.62 -1.84
C VAL A 189 42.74 -45.55 -0.94
N PRO A 190 42.46 -46.86 -0.92
CA PRO A 190 43.31 -47.83 -0.23
C PRO A 190 44.62 -48.00 -1.00
N ASP A 191 45.69 -48.05 -0.24
CA ASP A 191 47.09 -48.24 -0.66
C ASP A 191 47.28 -49.67 -1.19
N GLU A 192 47.34 -49.83 -2.52
CA GLU A 192 47.58 -51.12 -3.18
C GLU A 192 49.09 -51.33 -3.36
N ARG A 193 49.78 -51.65 -2.25
CA ARG A 193 51.19 -52.09 -2.26
C ARG A 193 51.45 -53.18 -1.22
N VAL A 194 50.86 -54.37 -1.39
CA VAL A 194 51.52 -55.62 -0.98
C VAL A 194 50.99 -56.78 -1.84
N LEU A 195 51.92 -57.66 -2.25
CA LEU A 195 51.77 -59.00 -2.85
C LEU A 195 52.00 -59.12 -4.37
N THR A 196 53.28 -59.02 -4.75
CA THR A 196 53.84 -59.88 -5.81
C THR A 196 55.02 -60.64 -5.22
N VAL A 197 54.76 -61.80 -4.61
CA VAL A 197 55.77 -62.86 -4.43
C VAL A 197 55.04 -64.21 -4.50
N LEU A 198 55.56 -65.07 -5.39
CA LEU A 198 55.18 -66.45 -5.77
C LEU A 198 54.05 -66.59 -6.79
#